data_AF-A0A3B8Q704-F1
#
_entry.id   AF-A0A3B8Q704-F1
#
_cell.length_a   1.000
_cell.length_b   1.000
_cell.length_c   1.000
_cell.angle_alpha   90.00
_cell.angle_beta   90.00
_cell.angle_gamma   90.00
#
_symmetry.space_group_name_H-M   'P 1'
#
loop_
_entity.id
_entity.type
_entity.pdbx_description
1 polymer ?
#
loop_
_entity_poly.entity_id
_entity_poly.type
_entity_poly.pdbx_seq_one_letter_code
_entity_poly.pdbx_strand_id
1 'polypeptide(L)'
;MNTRLTWILLSVALTLGGYVFVSERRTNSGVPTAGSVAYTSFDPATVRVVELLRSNIVIRVERSTNDWRMTLPVSYGAQATAVNAFLDALAALKPRTLIPAA
;
A
#
# COMPACT_ATOMS: atom_id res chain seq x y z
N MET A 1 -29.59 -32.53 19.13
CA MET A 1 -28.88 -31.25 18.90
C MET A 1 -27.66 -31.21 19.81
N ASN A 2 -26.45 -31.27 19.26
CA ASN A 2 -25.22 -31.27 20.05
C ASN A 2 -24.87 -29.84 20.46
N THR A 3 -25.40 -29.41 21.62
CA THR A 3 -25.19 -28.07 22.18
C THR A 3 -23.71 -27.69 22.28
N ARG A 4 -22.83 -28.67 22.50
CA ARG A 4 -21.37 -28.49 22.49
C ARG A 4 -20.83 -28.04 21.13
N LEU A 5 -21.32 -28.64 20.05
CA LEU A 5 -20.92 -28.29 18.68
C LEU A 5 -21.47 -26.90 18.30
N THR A 6 -22.71 -26.60 18.71
CA THR A 6 -23.33 -25.29 18.50
C THR A 6 -22.52 -24.17 19.17
N TRP A 7 -22.02 -24.39 20.40
CA TRP A 7 -21.18 -23.42 21.10
C TRP A 7 -19.81 -23.21 20.43
N ILE A 8 -19.17 -24.27 19.94
CA ILE A 8 -17.90 -24.16 19.21
C ILE A 8 -18.07 -23.33 17.93
N LEU A 9 -19.13 -23.60 17.15
CA LEU A 9 -19.42 -22.83 15.93
C LEU A 9 -19.67 -21.35 16.24
N LEU A 10 -20.35 -21.05 17.34
CA LEU A 10 -20.66 -19.68 17.75
C LEU A 10 -19.40 -18.93 18.18
N SER A 11 -18.50 -19.57 18.93
CA SER A 11 -17.20 -18.99 19.29
C SER A 11 -16.33 -18.73 18.06
N VAL A 12 -16.23 -19.70 17.15
CA VAL A 12 -15.47 -19.56 15.90
C VAL A 12 -16.02 -18.41 15.04
N ALA A 13 -17.34 -18.32 14.88
CA ALA A 13 -17.97 -17.22 14.16
C ALA A 13 -17.67 -15.85 14.79
N LEU A 14 -17.68 -15.75 16.13
CA LEU A 14 -17.36 -14.52 16.84
C LEU A 14 -15.88 -14.13 16.65
N THR A 15 -14.96 -15.09 16.70
CA THR A 15 -13.54 -14.85 16.50
C THR A 15 -13.23 -14.39 15.07
N LEU A 16 -13.77 -15.09 14.06
CA LEU A 16 -13.59 -14.69 12.66
C LEU A 16 -14.26 -13.34 12.36
N GLY A 17 -15.49 -13.14 12.84
CA GLY A 17 -16.22 -11.88 12.66
C GLY A 17 -15.49 -10.70 13.31
N GLY A 18 -15.00 -10.87 14.53
CA GLY A 18 -14.19 -9.87 15.22
C GLY A 18 -12.87 -9.57 14.49
N TYR A 19 -12.18 -10.62 14.01
CA TYR A 19 -10.93 -10.45 13.26
C TYR A 19 -11.12 -9.68 11.95
N VAL A 20 -12.14 -10.04 11.16
CA VAL A 20 -12.49 -9.34 9.91
C VAL A 20 -12.91 -7.91 10.20
N PHE A 21 -13.71 -7.66 11.24
CA PHE A 21 -14.13 -6.32 11.61
C PHE A 21 -12.94 -5.43 12.02
N VAL A 22 -11.95 -5.99 12.72
CA VAL A 22 -10.71 -5.27 13.06
C VAL A 22 -9.83 -5.04 11.83
N SER A 23 -9.73 -5.99 10.89
CA SER A 23 -8.97 -5.78 9.65
C SER A 23 -9.63 -4.74 8.75
N GLU A 24 -10.96 -4.79 8.63
CA GLU A 24 -11.72 -3.91 7.76
C GLU A 24 -11.85 -2.49 8.33
N ARG A 25 -11.88 -2.32 9.66
CA ARG A 25 -11.69 -1.01 10.30
C ARG A 25 -10.31 -0.39 10.03
N ARG A 26 -9.27 -1.19 9.77
CA ARG A 26 -7.96 -0.65 9.34
C ARG A 26 -7.94 -0.30 7.86
N THR A 27 -8.79 -0.92 7.04
CA THR A 27 -8.89 -0.65 5.60
C THR A 27 -9.84 0.51 5.28
N ASN A 28 -10.79 0.84 6.16
CA ASN A 28 -11.78 1.92 5.96
C ASN A 28 -11.43 3.25 6.67
N SER A 29 -10.16 3.64 6.69
CA SER A 29 -9.79 5.01 7.06
C SER A 29 -9.90 5.91 5.83
N GLY A 30 -11.09 6.47 5.60
CA GLY A 30 -11.24 7.65 4.76
C GLY A 30 -12.54 7.72 3.98
N VAL A 31 -13.66 8.01 4.65
CA VAL A 31 -14.76 8.72 3.98
C VAL A 31 -14.24 10.15 3.73
N PRO A 32 -13.98 10.58 2.48
CA PRO A 32 -13.41 11.88 2.21
C PRO A 32 -14.46 12.95 2.50
N THR A 33 -14.29 13.68 3.60
CA THR A 33 -15.02 14.94 3.80
C THR A 33 -14.50 15.93 2.77
N ALA A 34 -15.37 16.37 1.86
CA ALA A 34 -15.06 17.35 0.83
C ALA A 34 -14.50 18.63 1.47
N GLY A 35 -13.17 18.79 1.45
CA GLY A 35 -12.49 19.96 2.01
C GLY A 35 -11.09 19.72 2.55
N SER A 36 -10.74 18.49 2.92
CA SER A 36 -9.36 18.13 3.27
C SER A 36 -8.91 16.98 2.39
N VAL A 37 -8.27 17.30 1.26
CA VAL A 37 -7.36 16.35 0.63
C VAL A 37 -6.19 16.21 1.59
N ALA A 38 -6.36 15.39 2.62
CA ALA A 38 -5.28 14.92 3.47
C ALA A 38 -4.42 14.06 2.55
N TYR A 39 -3.43 14.68 1.91
CA TYR A 39 -2.39 13.94 1.21
C TYR A 39 -1.80 12.96 2.22
N THR A 40 -2.11 11.68 2.04
CA THR A 40 -1.57 10.62 2.89
C THR A 40 -0.05 10.76 2.86
N SER A 41 0.56 10.96 4.02
CA SER A 41 2.00 11.09 4.14
C SER A 41 2.65 9.88 3.48
N PHE A 42 3.41 10.12 2.42
CA PHE A 42 4.10 9.06 1.68
C PHE A 42 5.27 8.56 2.52
N ASP A 43 5.20 7.31 2.98
CA ASP A 43 6.30 6.65 3.69
C ASP A 43 7.10 5.77 2.72
N PRO A 44 8.36 6.11 2.39
CA PRO A 44 9.20 5.33 1.49
C PRO A 44 9.50 3.93 2.04
N ALA A 45 9.47 3.72 3.36
CA ALA A 45 9.76 2.43 3.98
C ALA A 45 8.65 1.39 3.77
N THR A 46 7.41 1.84 3.56
CA THR A 46 6.25 0.97 3.34
C THR A 46 6.12 0.52 1.87
N VAL A 47 6.87 1.14 0.94
CA VAL A 47 6.79 0.82 -0.50
C VAL A 47 7.38 -0.56 -0.79
N ARG A 48 6.56 -1.43 -1.38
CA ARG A 48 6.94 -2.79 -1.79
C ARG A 48 7.14 -2.96 -3.29
N VAL A 49 6.47 -2.15 -4.09
CA VAL A 49 6.49 -2.25 -5.55
C VAL A 49 6.52 -0.83 -6.11
N VAL A 50 7.40 -0.60 -7.08
CA VAL A 50 7.47 0.61 -7.88
C VAL A 50 7.19 0.22 -9.32
N GLU A 51 6.14 0.80 -9.91
CA GLU A 51 5.76 0.55 -11.29
C GLU A 51 5.80 1.88 -12.06
N LEU A 52 6.64 1.90 -13.10
CA LEU A 52 6.75 3.03 -14.01
C LEU A 52 6.08 2.66 -15.32
N LEU A 53 4.92 3.27 -15.56
CA LEU A 53 4.17 3.15 -16.79
C LEU A 53 4.70 4.20 -17.78
N ARG A 54 5.33 3.74 -18.86
CA ARG A 54 5.65 4.57 -20.04
C ARG A 54 4.78 4.10 -21.20
N SER A 55 4.56 4.94 -22.21
CA SER A 55 3.63 4.70 -23.33
C SER A 55 3.71 3.34 -24.03
N ASN A 56 4.83 2.62 -23.94
CA ASN A 56 4.98 1.28 -24.50
C ASN A 56 5.81 0.32 -23.62
N ILE A 57 6.15 0.72 -22.39
CA ILE A 57 7.05 -0.08 -21.53
C ILE A 57 6.59 0.08 -20.09
N VAL A 58 6.38 -1.07 -19.44
CA VAL A 58 6.15 -1.14 -17.99
C VAL A 58 7.45 -1.58 -17.35
N ILE A 59 7.98 -0.73 -16.47
CA ILE A 59 9.14 -1.08 -15.64
C ILE A 59 8.60 -1.36 -14.25
N ARG A 60 8.77 -2.59 -13.76
CA ARG A 60 8.31 -2.99 -12.43
C ARG A 60 9.48 -3.41 -11.60
N VAL A 61 9.59 -2.82 -10.42
CA VAL A 61 10.64 -3.08 -9.44
C VAL A 61 9.98 -3.46 -8.11
N GLU A 62 10.38 -4.58 -7.55
CA GLU A 62 9.84 -5.12 -6.31
C GLU A 62 10.91 -5.12 -5.23
N ARG A 63 10.50 -4.81 -4.00
CA ARG A 63 11.34 -4.87 -2.82
C ARG A 63 11.39 -6.32 -2.36
N SER A 64 12.53 -6.97 -2.56
CA SER A 64 12.84 -8.27 -1.96
C SER A 64 13.34 -8.07 -0.52
N THR A 65 13.56 -9.16 0.21
CA THR A 65 13.88 -9.17 1.64
C THR A 65 15.06 -8.26 2.01
N ASN A 66 16.07 -8.13 1.15
CA ASN A 66 17.23 -7.25 1.35
C ASN A 66 17.54 -6.32 0.17
N ASP A 67 16.98 -6.55 -1.01
CA ASP A 67 17.39 -5.85 -2.24
C ASP A 67 16.19 -5.51 -3.13
N TRP A 68 16.36 -4.51 -4.00
CA TRP A 68 15.38 -4.21 -5.04
C TRP A 68 15.64 -5.08 -6.26
N ARG A 69 14.57 -5.65 -6.84
CA ARG A 69 14.67 -6.50 -8.02
C ARG A 69 13.69 -6.03 -9.09
N MET A 70 14.19 -5.79 -10.28
CA MET A 70 13.34 -5.53 -11.45
C MET A 70 12.68 -6.84 -11.86
N THR A 71 11.36 -6.85 -12.01
CA THR A 71 10.57 -8.00 -12.47
C THR A 71 10.12 -7.82 -13.93
N LEU A 72 9.94 -6.58 -14.38
CA LEU A 72 9.59 -6.23 -15.75
C LEU A 72 10.46 -5.07 -16.27
N PRO A 73 10.87 -5.08 -17.55
CA PRO A 73 10.58 -6.09 -18.58
C PRO A 73 11.49 -7.34 -18.49
N VAL A 74 12.64 -7.23 -17.84
CA VAL A 74 13.58 -8.33 -17.62
C VAL A 74 13.89 -8.46 -16.14
N SER A 75 14.08 -9.70 -15.68
CA SER A 75 14.38 -9.94 -14.27
C SER A 75 15.85 -9.68 -13.97
N TYR A 76 16.15 -8.59 -13.28
CA TYR A 76 17.51 -8.15 -12.98
C TYR A 76 17.59 -7.47 -11.61
N GLY A 77 18.77 -7.48 -10.99
CA GLY A 77 19.01 -6.75 -9.73
C GLY A 77 18.85 -5.25 -9.97
N ALA A 78 17.91 -4.61 -9.29
CA ALA A 78 17.74 -3.17 -9.39
C ALA A 78 18.72 -2.47 -8.44
N GLN A 79 19.23 -1.31 -8.83
CA GLN A 79 20.15 -0.55 -8.00
C GLN A 79 19.39 0.08 -6.83
N ALA A 80 19.58 -0.49 -5.63
CA ALA A 80 18.84 -0.09 -4.43
C ALA A 80 19.01 1.41 -4.11
N THR A 81 20.21 1.95 -4.30
CA THR A 81 20.51 3.37 -4.08
C THR A 81 19.66 4.30 -4.94
N ALA A 82 19.48 3.95 -6.23
CA ALA A 82 18.70 4.75 -7.16
C ALA A 82 17.20 4.70 -6.84
N VAL A 83 16.68 3.52 -6.46
CA VAL A 83 15.28 3.36 -6.06
C VAL A 83 15.01 4.12 -4.76
N ASN A 84 15.87 3.98 -3.76
CA ASN A 84 15.71 4.69 -2.49
C ASN A 84 15.78 6.21 -2.69
N ALA A 85 16.74 6.72 -3.46
CA ALA A 85 16.83 8.15 -3.77
C ALA A 85 15.57 8.68 -4.48
N PHE A 86 14.96 7.88 -5.36
CA PHE A 86 13.69 8.22 -6.00
C PHE A 86 12.53 8.27 -4.99
N LEU A 87 12.44 7.28 -4.09
CA LEU A 87 11.42 7.25 -3.04
C LEU A 87 11.60 8.40 -2.04
N ASP A 88 12.84 8.74 -1.67
CA ASP A 88 13.15 9.86 -0.78
C ASP A 88 12.77 11.21 -1.43
N ALA A 89 13.00 11.36 -2.74
CA ALA A 89 12.57 12.55 -3.47
C ALA A 89 11.04 12.68 -3.49
N LEU A 90 10.30 11.58 -3.65
CA LEU A 90 8.84 11.55 -3.56
C LEU A 90 8.36 11.87 -2.15
N ALA A 91 9.05 11.38 -1.11
CA ALA A 91 8.74 11.70 0.27
C ALA A 91 8.97 13.19 0.60
N ALA A 92 9.97 13.80 -0.03
CA ALA A 92 10.28 15.23 0.12
C ALA A 92 9.34 16.16 -0.67
N LEU A 93 8.53 15.62 -1.59
CA LEU A 93 7.62 16.42 -2.40
C LEU A 93 6.51 17.02 -1.53
N LYS A 94 6.48 18.35 -1.46
CA LYS A 94 5.39 19.08 -0.79
C LYS A 94 4.18 19.18 -1.73
N PRO A 95 2.97 18.85 -1.26
CA PRO A 95 1.76 19.03 -2.06
C PRO A 95 1.59 20.50 -2.43
N ARG A 96 1.54 20.81 -3.72
CA ARG A 96 1.16 22.13 -4.20
C ARG A 96 -0.37 22.18 -4.27
N THR A 97 -0.97 22.80 -3.25
CA THR A 97 -2.44 22.89 -3.08
C THR A 97 -3.13 23.92 -3.98
N LEU A 98 -2.38 24.62 -4.82
CA LEU A 98 -2.89 25.63 -5.74
C LEU A 98 -2.40 25.33 -7.16
N ILE A 99 -3.33 24.93 -8.04
CA ILE A 99 -3.14 24.94 -9.48
C ILE A 99 -3.37 26.41 -9.91
N PRO A 100 -2.36 27.13 -10.42
CA PRO A 100 -2.57 28.49 -10.89
C PRO A 100 -3.57 28.47 -12.04
N ALA A 101 -4.65 29.23 -11.92
CA ALA A 101 -5.49 29.52 -13.08
C ALA A 101 -4.68 30.39 -14.04
N ALA A 102 -4.55 29.95 -15.29
CA ALA A 102 -3.89 30.67 -16.36
C ALA A 102 -4.82 31.73 -16.97
#